data_AF-A0A967VAR2-F1
#
_entry.id   AF-A0A967VAR2-F1
#
_cell.length_a   1.000
_cell.length_b   1.000
_cell.length_c   1.000
_cell.angle_alpha   90.00
_cell.angle_beta   90.00
_cell.angle_gamma   90.00
#
_symmetry.space_group_name_H-M   'P 1'
#
loop_
_entity.id
_entity.type
_entity.pdbx_description
1 polymer ?
#
loop_
_entity_poly.entity_id
_entity_poly.type
_entity_poly.pdbx_seq_one_letter_code
_entity_poly.pdbx_strand_id
1 'polypeptide(L)'
;SIDKQQFEWIADADSRLGPVLEAIVDGKYYWVPFTAIKRIRIEEPADLRDMVWCPAQFMWANSGEASGFIPTRYPGSESSEDNAIQLARKTEWMEQPGDTYLGLGQRVFATDKDEFSLMQVRGIDLDHSGPDQQGGGNSNG
;
A
#
# COMPACT_ATOMS: atom_id res chain seq x y z
N SER A 1 6.70 -3.04 -9.68
CA SER A 1 5.68 -2.42 -10.56
C SER A 1 4.33 -2.28 -9.89
N ILE A 2 3.58 -1.22 -10.19
CA ILE A 2 2.13 -1.08 -9.92
C ILE A 2 1.41 -1.26 -11.25
N ASP A 3 0.50 -2.22 -11.36
CA ASP A 3 -0.26 -2.52 -12.59
C ASP A 3 0.62 -2.56 -13.86
N LYS A 4 1.79 -3.20 -13.73
CA LYS A 4 2.85 -3.35 -14.76
C LYS A 4 3.69 -2.09 -15.05
N GLN A 5 3.38 -0.95 -14.44
CA GLN A 5 4.23 0.24 -14.49
C GLN A 5 5.39 0.11 -13.50
N GLN A 6 6.63 0.22 -13.99
CA GLN A 6 7.83 0.12 -13.16
C GLN A 6 8.11 1.43 -12.40
N PHE A 7 8.71 1.28 -11.23
CA PHE A 7 9.10 2.36 -10.32
C PHE A 7 10.35 1.95 -9.53
N GLU A 8 11.07 2.93 -8.98
CA GLU A 8 12.27 2.75 -8.17
C GLU A 8 11.95 2.71 -6.67
N TRP A 9 10.95 3.47 -6.23
CA TRP A 9 10.47 3.45 -4.85
C TRP A 9 8.96 3.56 -4.77
N ILE A 10 8.41 3.11 -3.64
CA ILE A 10 6.99 3.23 -3.29
C ILE A 10 6.87 3.72 -1.85
N ALA A 11 5.90 4.61 -1.64
CA ALA A 11 5.47 5.07 -0.33
C ALA A 11 3.96 5.30 -0.34
N ASP A 12 3.37 5.35 0.84
CA ASP A 12 2.12 6.06 1.03
C ASP A 12 2.39 7.57 0.89
N ALA A 13 1.51 8.27 0.17
CA ALA A 13 1.64 9.70 -0.06
C ALA A 13 1.41 10.53 1.23
N ASP A 14 0.79 9.95 2.26
CA ASP A 14 0.71 10.59 3.58
C ASP A 14 2.06 10.51 4.33
N SER A 15 2.58 11.68 4.68
CA SER A 15 3.90 11.83 5.30
C SER A 15 4.03 11.13 6.66
N ARG A 16 2.92 10.78 7.34
CA ARG A 16 2.96 10.01 8.59
C ARG A 16 3.39 8.57 8.39
N LEU A 17 3.19 8.04 7.19
CA LEU A 17 3.38 6.63 6.85
C LEU A 17 4.64 6.41 6.02
N GLY A 18 4.79 7.16 4.92
CA GLY A 18 5.94 6.99 4.01
C GLY A 18 6.05 5.54 3.49
N PRO A 19 7.20 4.86 3.59
CA PRO A 19 7.39 3.52 3.02
C PRO A 19 6.74 2.37 3.83
N VAL A 20 5.56 2.64 4.40
CA VAL A 20 4.78 1.72 5.24
C VAL A 20 3.33 1.67 4.74
N LEU A 21 2.78 0.46 4.68
CA LEU A 21 1.38 0.20 4.41
C LEU A 21 0.64 -0.16 5.69
N GLU A 22 -0.52 0.46 5.91
CA GLU A 22 -1.47 0.01 6.93
C GLU A 22 -2.25 -1.20 6.42
N ALA A 23 -2.30 -2.27 7.20
CA ALA A 23 -3.01 -3.49 6.86
C ALA A 23 -3.70 -4.12 8.06
N ILE A 24 -4.85 -4.76 7.81
CA ILE A 24 -5.56 -5.60 8.77
C ILE A 24 -5.43 -7.04 8.30
N VAL A 25 -4.71 -7.86 9.06
CA VAL A 25 -4.46 -9.28 8.76
C VAL A 25 -4.84 -10.11 9.98
N ASP A 26 -5.61 -11.19 9.78
CA ASP A 26 -6.13 -12.03 10.87
C ASP A 26 -6.82 -11.22 11.98
N GLY A 27 -7.56 -10.17 11.60
CA GLY A 27 -8.29 -9.28 12.51
C GLY A 27 -7.40 -8.36 13.35
N LYS A 28 -6.11 -8.26 13.06
CA LYS A 28 -5.15 -7.39 13.76
C LYS A 28 -4.62 -6.31 12.84
N TYR A 29 -4.40 -5.14 13.41
CA TYR A 29 -3.90 -3.97 12.72
C TYR A 29 -2.37 -3.92 12.73
N TYR A 30 -1.77 -3.64 11.58
CA TYR A 30 -0.32 -3.58 11.38
C TYR A 30 0.11 -2.38 10.55
N TRP A 31 1.29 -1.89 10.87
CA TRP A 31 2.12 -1.07 9.98
C TRP A 31 3.16 -1.98 9.36
N VAL A 32 3.01 -2.25 8.07
CA VAL A 32 3.85 -3.19 7.33
C VAL A 32 4.80 -2.40 6.42
N PRO A 33 6.12 -2.48 6.63
CA PRO A 33 7.07 -1.89 5.69
C PRO A 33 6.90 -2.49 4.29
N PHE A 34 6.94 -1.68 3.23
CA PHE A 34 6.85 -2.21 1.86
C PHE A 34 7.96 -3.22 1.55
N THR A 35 9.13 -3.10 2.20
CA THR A 35 10.25 -4.04 2.10
C THR A 35 9.98 -5.43 2.71
N ALA A 36 8.86 -5.62 3.40
CA ALA A 36 8.42 -6.93 3.88
C ALA A 36 7.38 -7.59 2.95
N ILE A 37 6.94 -6.90 1.90
CA ILE A 37 5.83 -7.30 1.04
C ILE A 37 6.36 -7.63 -0.34
N LYS A 38 6.27 -8.89 -0.78
CA LYS A 38 6.66 -9.27 -2.14
C LYS A 38 5.61 -8.89 -3.18
N ARG A 39 4.33 -9.09 -2.85
CA ARG A 39 3.21 -8.76 -3.76
C ARG A 39 1.96 -8.42 -2.98
N ILE A 40 1.18 -7.50 -3.53
CA ILE A 40 -0.18 -7.18 -3.11
C ILE A 40 -1.08 -7.36 -4.33
N ARG A 41 -2.18 -8.10 -4.17
CA ARG A 41 -3.32 -8.05 -5.09
C ARG A 41 -4.46 -7.34 -4.39
N ILE A 42 -5.03 -6.36 -5.05
CA ILE A 42 -6.09 -5.51 -4.49
C ILE A 42 -7.35 -5.79 -5.30
N GLU A 43 -8.40 -6.21 -4.62
CA GLU A 43 -9.66 -6.54 -5.26
C GLU A 43 -10.35 -5.24 -5.74
N GLU A 44 -11.08 -5.33 -6.85
CA GLU A 44 -11.91 -4.22 -7.30
C GLU A 44 -13.02 -3.94 -6.27
N PRO A 45 -13.24 -2.68 -5.85
CA PRO A 45 -14.32 -2.36 -4.93
C PRO A 45 -15.67 -2.77 -5.51
N ALA A 46 -16.42 -3.58 -4.77
CA ALA A 46 -17.70 -4.12 -5.19
C ALA A 46 -18.85 -3.71 -4.27
N ASP A 47 -18.57 -3.38 -3.01
CA ASP A 47 -19.58 -2.97 -2.05
C ASP A 47 -19.17 -1.74 -1.21
N LEU A 48 -20.09 -1.24 -0.37
CA LEU A 48 -19.87 -0.01 0.38
C LEU A 48 -18.78 -0.11 1.46
N ARG A 49 -18.50 -1.30 2.03
CA ARG A 49 -17.45 -1.43 3.06
C ARG A 49 -16.06 -1.35 2.43
N ASP A 50 -15.93 -1.60 1.14
CA ASP A 50 -14.65 -1.44 0.42
C ASP A 50 -14.18 0.02 0.42
N MET A 51 -15.10 0.98 0.57
CA MET A 51 -14.78 2.41 0.76
C MET A 51 -14.13 2.70 2.14
N VAL A 52 -14.15 1.73 3.05
CA VAL A 52 -13.53 1.81 4.38
C VAL A 52 -12.34 0.85 4.48
N TRP A 53 -12.49 -0.38 3.96
CA TRP A 53 -11.49 -1.44 4.01
C TRP A 53 -11.45 -2.19 2.69
N CYS A 54 -10.45 -1.91 1.86
CA CYS A 54 -10.27 -2.55 0.57
C CYS A 54 -9.68 -3.96 0.76
N PRO A 55 -10.33 -5.04 0.26
CA PRO A 55 -9.81 -6.38 0.36
C PRO A 55 -8.51 -6.55 -0.42
N ALA A 56 -7.53 -7.24 0.18
CA ALA A 56 -6.24 -7.50 -0.45
C ALA A 56 -5.69 -8.88 -0.09
N GLN A 57 -4.95 -9.45 -1.04
CA GLN A 57 -4.12 -10.65 -0.84
C GLN A 57 -2.66 -10.22 -0.82
N PHE A 58 -1.95 -10.64 0.24
CA PHE A 58 -0.56 -10.34 0.46
C PHE A 58 0.29 -11.59 0.24
N MET A 59 1.41 -11.41 -0.45
CA MET A 59 2.54 -12.33 -0.42
C MET A 59 3.69 -11.60 0.23
N TRP A 60 4.22 -12.14 1.32
CA TRP A 60 5.32 -11.58 2.07
C TRP A 60 6.67 -11.93 1.43
N ALA A 61 7.72 -11.18 1.78
CA ALA A 61 9.08 -11.42 1.33
C ALA A 61 9.58 -12.85 1.66
N ASN A 62 9.12 -13.41 2.78
CA ASN A 62 9.44 -14.78 3.21
C ASN A 62 8.57 -15.86 2.53
N SER A 63 7.83 -15.50 1.47
CA SER A 63 6.91 -16.37 0.73
C SER A 63 5.68 -16.85 1.50
N GLY A 64 5.41 -16.33 2.71
CA GLY A 64 4.12 -16.50 3.36
C GLY A 64 3.02 -15.74 2.62
N GLU A 65 1.79 -16.24 2.66
CA GLU A 65 0.62 -15.59 2.08
C GLU A 65 -0.40 -15.28 3.17
N ALA A 66 -1.15 -14.20 3.00
CA ALA A 66 -2.24 -13.83 3.88
C ALA A 66 -3.34 -13.08 3.12
N SER A 67 -4.59 -13.24 3.55
CA SER A 67 -5.68 -12.35 3.15
C SER A 67 -5.92 -11.30 4.22
N GLY A 68 -6.29 -10.10 3.81
CA GLY A 68 -6.53 -9.01 4.73
C GLY A 68 -7.22 -7.84 4.06
N PHE A 69 -7.15 -6.69 4.73
CA PHE A 69 -7.73 -5.44 4.24
C PHE A 69 -6.73 -4.30 4.36
N ILE A 70 -6.79 -3.37 3.43
CA ILE A 70 -6.08 -2.08 3.49
C ILE A 70 -7.11 -1.03 3.89
N PRO A 71 -6.88 -0.22 4.94
CA PRO A 71 -7.76 0.92 5.23
C PRO A 71 -7.80 1.86 4.04
N THR A 72 -8.98 2.01 3.45
CA THR A 72 -9.17 2.69 2.17
C THR A 72 -9.00 4.20 2.27
N ARG A 73 -9.21 4.74 3.48
CA ARG A 73 -9.17 6.17 3.76
C ARG A 73 -8.14 6.50 4.82
N TYR A 74 -7.62 7.72 4.76
CA TYR A 74 -6.74 8.25 5.80
C TYR A 74 -7.50 8.56 7.11
N PRO A 75 -6.84 8.48 8.27
CA PRO A 75 -7.45 8.82 9.56
C PRO A 75 -8.04 10.24 9.59
N GLY A 76 -9.24 10.39 10.16
CA GLY A 76 -9.96 11.67 10.25
C GLY A 76 -10.97 11.90 9.12
N SER A 77 -10.92 11.09 8.05
CA SER A 77 -11.85 11.18 6.91
C SER A 77 -13.31 10.95 7.29
N GLU A 78 -13.57 10.18 8.34
CA GLU A 78 -14.90 9.94 8.90
C GLU A 78 -15.56 11.18 9.52
N SER A 79 -14.77 12.18 9.91
CA SER A 79 -15.27 13.41 10.53
C SER A 79 -15.38 14.58 9.55
N SER A 80 -15.05 14.38 8.26
CA SER A 80 -15.16 15.42 7.24
C SER A 80 -16.61 15.78 6.94
N GLU A 81 -16.92 17.05 6.67
CA GLU A 81 -18.24 17.47 6.20
C GLU A 81 -18.47 17.15 4.71
N ASP A 82 -17.40 16.82 3.95
CA ASP A 82 -17.50 16.43 2.54
C ASP A 82 -17.74 14.92 2.39
N ASN A 83 -18.93 14.57 1.89
CA ASN A 83 -19.31 13.19 1.61
C ASN A 83 -18.37 12.48 0.61
N ALA A 84 -17.71 13.22 -0.29
CA ALA A 84 -16.75 12.63 -1.23
C ALA A 84 -15.50 12.11 -0.49
N ILE A 85 -15.08 12.79 0.58
CA ILE A 85 -13.99 12.33 1.46
C ILE A 85 -14.46 11.13 2.30
N GLN A 86 -15.66 11.22 2.89
CA GLN A 86 -16.20 10.12 3.70
C GLN A 86 -16.34 8.81 2.88
N LEU A 87 -16.72 8.92 1.61
CA LEU A 87 -16.95 7.79 0.70
C LEU A 87 -15.73 7.42 -0.15
N ALA A 88 -14.52 7.92 0.19
CA ALA A 88 -13.28 7.63 -0.54
C ALA A 88 -13.32 7.98 -2.04
N ARG A 89 -14.15 8.94 -2.47
CA ARG A 89 -14.27 9.39 -3.87
C ARG A 89 -13.31 10.53 -4.23
N LYS A 90 -12.60 11.05 -3.23
CA LYS A 90 -11.70 12.18 -3.33
C LYS A 90 -10.56 11.99 -2.33
N THR A 91 -9.42 12.59 -2.64
CA THR A 91 -8.32 12.79 -1.69
C THR A 91 -8.07 14.28 -1.58
N GLU A 92 -7.90 14.77 -0.36
CA GLU A 92 -7.46 16.13 -0.06
C GLU A 92 -6.21 16.09 0.81
N TRP A 93 -5.34 17.07 0.62
CA TRP A 93 -4.09 17.18 1.35
C TRP A 93 -4.14 18.39 2.27
N MET A 94 -3.91 18.15 3.56
CA MET A 94 -3.68 19.19 4.56
C MET A 94 -2.18 19.39 4.73
N GLU A 95 -1.69 20.54 4.28
CA GLU A 95 -0.30 20.95 4.48
C GLU A 95 -0.03 21.28 5.95
N GLN A 96 1.10 20.80 6.46
CA GLN A 96 1.62 21.01 7.80
C GLN A 96 3.05 21.59 7.71
N PRO A 97 3.56 22.24 8.78
CA PRO A 97 4.91 22.75 8.79
C PRO A 97 5.97 21.68 8.45
N GLY A 98 7.00 22.07 7.70
CA GLY A 98 8.10 21.17 7.33
C GLY A 98 7.76 20.24 6.18
N ASP A 99 7.11 20.74 5.13
CA ASP A 99 6.75 20.01 3.89
C ASP A 99 6.05 18.68 4.17
N THR A 100 5.17 18.68 5.17
CA THR A 100 4.43 17.50 5.62
C THR A 100 3.00 17.59 5.11
N TYR A 101 2.51 16.53 4.48
CA TYR A 101 1.16 16.48 3.91
C TYR A 101 0.37 15.34 4.54
N LEU A 102 -0.77 15.69 5.13
CA LEU A 102 -1.68 14.73 5.76
C LEU A 102 -2.89 14.54 4.86
N GLY A 103 -3.16 13.30 4.48
CA GLY A 103 -4.26 12.97 3.60
C GLY A 103 -5.60 12.90 4.34
N LEU A 104 -6.67 13.28 3.64
CA LEU A 104 -8.06 12.96 3.95
C LEU A 104 -8.69 12.35 2.70
N GLY A 105 -9.58 11.38 2.89
CA GLY A 105 -10.26 10.67 1.82
C GLY A 105 -9.47 9.46 1.36
N GLN A 106 -9.52 9.13 0.06
CA GLN A 106 -8.94 7.89 -0.47
C GLN A 106 -7.41 7.86 -0.31
N ARG A 107 -6.88 6.71 0.10
CA ARG A 107 -5.44 6.47 0.17
C ARG A 107 -4.80 6.54 -1.20
N VAL A 108 -3.61 7.12 -1.27
CA VAL A 108 -2.80 7.25 -2.48
C VAL A 108 -1.41 6.69 -2.23
N PHE A 109 -0.92 5.87 -3.15
CA PHE A 109 0.48 5.44 -3.19
C PHE A 109 1.28 6.37 -4.09
N ALA A 110 2.42 6.83 -3.62
CA ALA A 110 3.37 7.61 -4.40
C ALA A 110 4.56 6.74 -4.83
N THR A 111 5.08 7.04 -6.02
CA THR A 111 6.31 6.48 -6.57
C THR A 111 7.19 7.59 -7.14
N ASP A 112 8.38 7.26 -7.64
CA ASP A 112 9.21 8.20 -8.39
C ASP A 112 8.61 8.65 -9.73
N LYS A 113 7.58 7.95 -10.22
CA LYS A 113 6.98 8.19 -11.54
C LYS A 113 5.61 8.85 -11.46
N ASP A 114 4.77 8.41 -10.53
CA ASP A 114 3.36 8.81 -10.47
C ASP A 114 2.74 8.51 -9.10
N GLU A 115 1.50 8.97 -8.94
CA GLU A 115 0.61 8.69 -7.82
C GLU A 115 -0.54 7.76 -8.23
N PHE A 116 -0.91 6.85 -7.34
CA PHE A 116 -1.89 5.79 -7.60
C PHE A 116 -2.94 5.75 -6.50
N SER A 117 -4.18 6.06 -6.85
CA SER A 117 -5.32 5.91 -5.94
C SER A 117 -5.54 4.43 -5.60
N LEU A 118 -5.62 4.09 -4.32
CA LEU A 118 -5.70 2.70 -3.85
C LEU A 118 -6.75 1.87 -4.60
N MET A 119 -7.96 2.40 -4.78
CA MET A 119 -9.07 1.65 -5.38
C MET A 119 -8.92 1.44 -6.89
N GLN A 120 -7.96 2.09 -7.54
CA GLN A 120 -7.64 1.89 -8.95
C GLN A 120 -6.54 0.85 -9.16
N VAL A 121 -5.72 0.59 -8.15
CA VAL A 121 -4.63 -0.38 -8.21
C VAL A 121 -5.17 -1.81 -8.16
N ARG A 122 -4.61 -2.73 -8.96
CA ARG A 122 -4.95 -4.17 -8.91
C ARG A 122 -3.80 -5.06 -8.50
N GLY A 123 -2.57 -4.66 -8.82
CA GLY A 123 -1.37 -5.41 -8.47
C GLY A 123 -0.19 -4.52 -8.14
N ILE A 124 0.47 -4.82 -7.03
CA ILE A 124 1.78 -4.26 -6.68
C ILE A 124 2.73 -5.43 -6.56
N ASP A 125 3.79 -5.43 -7.36
CA ASP A 125 4.90 -6.38 -7.31
C ASP A 125 6.16 -5.63 -6.87
N LEU A 126 6.78 -6.08 -5.78
CA LEU A 126 7.97 -5.47 -5.21
C LEU A 126 9.15 -6.41 -5.32
N ASP A 127 10.25 -5.89 -5.86
CA ASP A 127 11.46 -6.67 -6.04
C ASP A 127 12.10 -6.97 -4.69
N HIS A 128 12.18 -8.26 -4.40
CA HIS A 128 12.93 -8.82 -3.28
C HIS A 128 14.02 -9.71 -3.84
N SER A 129 14.83 -9.16 -4.75
CA SER A 129 16.10 -9.77 -5.08
C SER A 129 16.93 -9.78 -3.80
N GLY A 130 16.79 -10.87 -3.02
CA GLY A 130 17.80 -11.24 -2.05
C GLY A 130 19.13 -11.35 -2.80
N PRO A 131 20.28 -11.18 -2.12
CA PRO A 131 21.54 -11.55 -2.73
C PRO A 131 21.38 -12.98 -3.24
N ASP A 132 21.47 -13.16 -4.56
CA ASP A 132 21.48 -14.48 -5.17
C ASP A 132 22.43 -15.36 -4.37
N GLN A 133 21.95 -16.53 -3.94
CA GLN A 133 22.83 -17.62 -3.58
C GLN A 133 23.60 -18.02 -4.84
N GLN A 134 24.66 -17.29 -5.16
CA GLN A 134 25.64 -17.73 -6.13
C GLN A 134 26.27 -19.00 -5.58
N GLY A 135 26.04 -20.08 -6.34
CA GLY A 135 26.36 -21.45 -5.99
C GLY A 135 27.78 -21.62 -5.44
N GLY A 136 27.86 -22.05 -4.19
CA GLY A 136 29.03 -22.70 -3.63
C GLY A 136 29.18 -24.13 -4.14
N GLY A 137 29.16 -24.30 -5.47
CA GLY A 137 29.55 -25.54 -6.12
C GLY A 137 31.07 -25.56 -6.24
N ASN A 138 31.77 -25.86 -5.13
CA ASN A 138 33.18 -26.25 -5.21
C ASN A 138 33.29 -27.76 -5.02
N SER A 139 33.13 -28.46 -6.13
CA SER A 139 33.79 -29.73 -6.35
C SER A 139 35.29 -29.47 -6.51
N ASN A 140 36.09 -29.99 -5.60
CA ASN A 140 37.50 -30.41 -5.75
C ASN A 140 37.70 -31.41 -4.59
N GLY A 141 37.98 -32.69 -4.83
CA GLY A 141 39.14 -33.17 -5.57
C GLY A 141 40.12 -33.70 -4.53
#